data_AF-A0A4U5LP66-F1
#
_entry.id   AF-A0A4U5LP66-F1
#
_cell.length_a   1.000
_cell.length_b   1.000
_cell.length_c   1.000
_cell.angle_alpha   90.00
_cell.angle_beta   90.00
_cell.angle_gamma   90.00
#
_symmetry.space_group_name_H-M   'P 1'
#
loop_
_entity.id
_entity.type
_entity.pdbx_description
1 polymer ?
#
loop_
_entity_poly.entity_id
_entity_poly.type
_entity_poly.pdbx_seq_one_letter_code
_entity_poly.pdbx_strand_id
1 'polypeptide(L)'
;MTSLIQISTRSNNYVIDPFLLWNDLWRLNEPFTNPKILKVLHACPTDSAYLRRDFGVHLVNVFDTQNASIVLRDLMSAKNSNLSLTQPKKTLNFERTTLLSLVKNFCDVSLNKEFQTADWAQRPLPHDLLNYAAQDTHYLLKCYDHLREEILGRKPETLLEIYDDACFSLAKQLRPKKPTSHSPDIAGQIYKARVTVARVLDENVRECFPSNDVKAIAEALDIRNEKQILAL
;
A
#
# COMPACT_ATOMS: atom_id res chain seq x y z
N MET A 1 6.38 0.15 -11.00
CA MET A 1 6.55 1.60 -11.14
C MET A 1 5.35 2.31 -10.52
N THR A 2 5.54 3.43 -9.83
CA THR A 2 4.46 4.31 -9.35
C THR A 2 3.96 5.18 -10.52
N SER A 3 2.68 5.11 -10.86
CA SER A 3 2.13 5.82 -12.04
C SER A 3 1.32 7.07 -11.69
N LEU A 4 0.98 7.27 -10.41
CA LEU A 4 0.20 8.41 -9.92
C LEU A 4 0.41 8.56 -8.42
N ILE A 5 0.45 9.80 -7.91
CA ILE A 5 0.48 10.08 -6.46
C ILE A 5 -0.69 11.00 -6.12
N GLN A 6 -1.46 10.67 -5.09
CA GLN A 6 -2.57 11.49 -4.61
C GLN A 6 -2.27 12.05 -3.23
N ILE A 7 -2.51 13.35 -3.05
CA ILE A 7 -2.32 14.04 -1.77
C ILE A 7 -3.52 14.94 -1.54
N SER A 8 -4.18 14.77 -0.39
CA SER A 8 -5.19 15.71 0.07
C SER A 8 -4.71 16.48 1.29
N THR A 9 -4.97 17.78 1.29
CA THR A 9 -4.94 18.61 2.48
C THR A 9 -6.37 18.79 2.99
N ARG A 10 -6.56 19.56 4.06
CA ARG A 10 -7.89 19.92 4.54
C ARG A 10 -8.72 20.74 3.54
N SER A 11 -8.07 21.38 2.57
CA SER A 11 -8.72 22.32 1.65
C SER A 11 -8.61 21.94 0.18
N ASN A 12 -7.64 21.10 -0.22
CA ASN A 12 -7.36 20.83 -1.62
C ASN A 12 -7.01 19.36 -1.85
N ASN A 13 -7.30 18.86 -3.06
CA ASN A 13 -6.84 17.57 -3.55
C ASN A 13 -5.82 17.79 -4.67
N TYR A 14 -4.74 17.03 -4.65
CA TYR A 14 -3.69 17.04 -5.65
C TYR A 14 -3.55 15.64 -6.24
N VAL A 15 -3.54 15.57 -7.56
CA VAL A 15 -3.19 14.36 -8.31
C VAL A 15 -1.93 14.69 -9.10
N ILE A 16 -0.84 14.02 -8.75
CA ILE A 16 0.51 14.32 -9.23
C ILE A 16 0.90 13.24 -10.22
N ASP A 17 1.23 13.65 -11.45
CA ASP A 17 1.81 12.79 -12.46
C ASP A 17 3.33 12.61 -12.20
N PRO A 18 3.79 11.42 -11.79
CA PRO A 18 5.19 11.21 -11.48
C PRO A 18 6.08 11.14 -12.71
N PHE A 19 5.56 10.86 -13.91
CA PHE A 19 6.41 10.64 -15.08
C PHE A 19 7.12 11.92 -15.53
N LEU A 20 6.45 13.08 -15.42
CA LEU A 20 7.04 14.38 -15.73
C LEU A 20 7.96 14.90 -14.62
N LEU A 21 7.80 14.39 -13.39
CA LEU A 21 8.47 14.88 -12.18
C LEU A 21 9.44 13.85 -11.59
N TRP A 22 9.72 12.76 -12.31
CA TRP A 22 10.36 11.56 -11.76
C TRP A 22 11.65 11.86 -10.99
N ASN A 23 12.49 12.71 -11.56
CA ASN A 23 13.78 13.11 -11.00
C ASN A 23 13.70 14.21 -9.93
N ASP A 24 12.52 14.80 -9.71
CA ASP A 24 12.28 15.87 -8.74
C ASP A 24 11.41 15.43 -7.55
N LEU A 25 10.75 14.26 -7.64
CA LEU A 25 9.85 13.78 -6.59
C LEU A 25 10.55 13.48 -5.25
N TRP A 26 11.88 13.36 -5.22
CA TRP A 26 12.65 13.29 -3.97
C TRP A 26 12.41 14.52 -3.07
N ARG A 27 12.00 15.67 -3.65
CA ARG A 27 11.64 16.90 -2.91
C ARG A 27 10.46 16.69 -1.96
N LEU A 28 9.61 15.67 -2.20
CA LEU A 28 8.54 15.30 -1.26
C LEU A 28 9.07 14.90 0.11
N ASN A 29 10.36 14.57 0.26
CA ASN A 29 10.97 14.34 1.57
C ASN A 29 10.81 15.54 2.50
N GLU A 30 10.79 16.79 2.01
CA GLU A 30 10.64 17.98 2.87
C GLU A 30 9.36 17.89 3.74
N PRO A 31 8.14 17.72 3.18
CA PRO A 31 6.96 17.47 3.99
C PRO A 31 6.87 16.04 4.57
N PHE A 32 7.35 15.02 3.84
CA PHE A 32 7.08 13.61 4.21
C PHE A 32 7.98 13.12 5.35
N THR A 33 9.15 13.73 5.55
CA THR A 33 10.06 13.42 6.66
C THR A 33 9.96 14.42 7.81
N ASN A 34 9.19 15.50 7.66
CA ASN A 34 8.97 16.46 8.74
C ASN A 34 8.11 15.82 9.85
N PRO A 35 8.62 15.64 11.09
CA PRO A 35 7.89 15.01 12.18
C PRO A 35 6.71 15.85 12.67
N LYS A 36 6.66 17.15 12.35
CA LYS A 36 5.55 18.05 12.73
C LYS A 36 4.34 17.94 11.79
N ILE A 37 4.50 17.28 10.64
CA ILE A 37 3.42 17.07 9.67
C ILE A 37 2.99 15.61 9.78
N LEU A 38 1.73 15.36 10.13
CA LEU A 38 1.19 14.00 10.13
C LEU A 38 0.87 13.55 8.71
N LYS A 39 1.35 12.37 8.31
CA LYS A 39 0.94 11.72 7.06
C LYS A 39 -0.10 10.64 7.37
N VAL A 40 -1.33 10.83 6.91
CA VAL A 40 -2.40 9.85 7.05
C VAL A 40 -2.44 9.01 5.78
N LEU A 41 -2.33 7.68 5.94
CA LEU A 41 -2.40 6.70 4.85
C LEU A 41 -3.42 5.61 5.20
N HIS A 42 -3.77 4.77 4.23
CA HIS A 42 -4.58 3.58 4.43
C HIS A 42 -3.84 2.37 3.90
N ALA A 43 -3.44 1.44 4.77
CA ALA A 43 -2.58 0.30 4.40
C ALA A 43 -1.23 0.75 3.81
N CYS A 44 -0.54 1.63 4.54
CA CYS A 44 0.68 2.33 4.10
C CYS A 44 1.90 1.48 3.73
N PRO A 45 2.06 0.19 4.13
CA PRO A 45 3.28 -0.55 3.82
C PRO A 45 3.65 -0.59 2.33
N THR A 46 2.68 -0.84 1.45
CA THR A 46 2.95 -0.94 0.01
C THR A 46 3.34 0.42 -0.57
N ASP A 47 2.60 1.47 -0.21
CA ASP A 47 2.84 2.84 -0.70
C ASP A 47 4.21 3.35 -0.28
N SER A 48 4.59 3.12 0.98
CA SER A 48 5.93 3.49 1.46
C SER A 48 7.04 2.77 0.71
N ALA A 49 6.84 1.49 0.38
CA ALA A 49 7.82 0.73 -0.38
C ALA A 49 8.00 1.27 -1.79
N TYR A 50 6.91 1.70 -2.45
CA TYR A 50 6.94 2.30 -3.78
C TYR A 50 7.55 3.70 -3.78
N LEU A 51 7.15 4.57 -2.85
CA LEU A 51 7.73 5.91 -2.69
C LEU A 51 9.25 5.86 -2.47
N ARG A 52 9.71 4.92 -1.64
CA ARG A 52 11.15 4.72 -1.39
C ARG A 52 11.86 4.17 -2.63
N ARG A 53 11.31 3.13 -3.25
CA ARG A 53 11.92 2.46 -4.41
C ARG A 53 12.08 3.43 -5.58
N ASP A 54 11.03 4.19 -5.89
CA ASP A 54 10.97 4.98 -7.11
C ASP A 54 11.55 6.39 -6.94
N PHE A 55 11.39 7.01 -5.76
CA PHE A 55 11.70 8.44 -5.56
C PHE A 55 12.64 8.70 -4.38
N GLY A 56 13.07 7.68 -3.64
CA GLY A 56 13.85 7.85 -2.41
C GLY A 56 13.10 8.61 -1.31
N VAL A 57 11.77 8.61 -1.35
CA VAL A 57 10.91 9.33 -0.38
C VAL A 57 10.62 8.45 0.83
N HIS A 58 10.83 9.01 2.02
CA HIS A 58 10.59 8.34 3.30
C HIS A 58 9.43 9.00 4.06
N LEU A 59 8.76 8.23 4.91
CA LEU A 59 7.66 8.70 5.73
C LEU A 59 8.06 8.71 7.21
N VAL A 60 7.84 9.84 7.89
CA VAL A 60 8.03 10.03 9.34
C VAL A 60 6.74 10.56 9.92
N ASN A 61 6.31 10.14 11.11
CA ASN A 61 5.03 10.53 11.70
C ASN A 61 3.83 10.15 10.79
N VAL A 62 3.49 8.87 10.80
CA VAL A 62 2.45 8.27 9.96
C VAL A 62 1.33 7.74 10.82
N PHE A 63 0.09 7.95 10.37
CA PHE A 63 -1.08 7.26 10.90
C PHE A 63 -1.69 6.37 9.82
N ASP A 64 -1.73 5.06 10.07
CA ASP A 64 -2.36 4.10 9.17
C ASP A 64 -3.81 3.85 9.60
N THR A 65 -4.75 4.36 8.82
CA THR A 65 -6.19 4.23 9.09
C THR A 65 -6.69 2.79 8.99
N GLN A 66 -6.03 1.91 8.23
CA GLN A 66 -6.40 0.48 8.20
C GLN A 66 -6.04 -0.17 9.53
N ASN A 67 -4.83 0.08 10.05
CA ASN A 67 -4.41 -0.44 11.36
C ASN A 67 -5.34 0.09 12.45
N ALA A 68 -5.58 1.40 12.48
CA ALA A 68 -6.49 2.00 13.44
C ALA A 68 -7.92 1.41 13.38
N SER A 69 -8.41 1.08 12.19
CA SER A 69 -9.71 0.43 12.02
C SER A 69 -9.74 -1.00 12.58
N ILE A 70 -8.66 -1.76 12.40
CA ILE A 70 -8.49 -3.10 12.98
C ILE A 70 -8.51 -3.01 14.51
N VAL A 71 -7.71 -2.10 15.07
CA VAL A 71 -7.62 -1.89 16.51
C VAL A 71 -8.98 -1.46 17.09
N LEU A 72 -9.67 -0.51 16.45
CA LEU A 72 -11.00 -0.08 16.90
C LEU A 72 -12.02 -1.22 16.86
N ARG A 73 -12.02 -2.05 15.80
CA ARG A 73 -12.87 -3.25 15.71
C ARG A 73 -12.62 -4.20 16.88
N ASP A 74 -11.35 -4.42 17.22
CA ASP A 74 -10.97 -5.35 18.28
C ASP A 74 -11.36 -4.78 19.66
N LEU A 75 -11.21 -3.47 19.88
CA LEU A 75 -11.71 -2.77 21.06
C LEU A 75 -13.25 -2.84 21.18
N MET A 76 -13.97 -2.78 20.06
CA MET A 76 -15.44 -2.89 20.03
C MET A 76 -15.95 -4.32 20.24
N SER A 77 -15.16 -5.32 19.85
CA SER A 77 -15.51 -6.74 19.99
C SER A 77 -15.29 -7.28 21.40
N ALA A 78 -14.44 -6.63 22.19
CA ALA A 78 -14.28 -6.92 23.61
C ALA A 78 -15.58 -6.57 24.36
N LYS A 79 -16.23 -7.59 24.96
CA LYS A 79 -17.53 -7.57 25.67
C LYS A 79 -17.63 -6.65 26.92
N ASN A 80 -17.05 -5.46 26.92
CA ASN A 80 -17.11 -4.52 28.04
C ASN A 80 -17.64 -3.15 27.60
N SER A 81 -18.92 -3.05 27.28
CA SER A 81 -19.57 -1.75 27.04
C SER A 81 -20.30 -1.25 28.29
N ASN A 82 -19.55 -0.76 29.28
CA ASN A 82 -20.07 0.17 30.29
C ASN A 82 -19.78 1.63 29.88
N LEU A 83 -19.91 1.95 28.59
CA LEU A 83 -19.75 3.31 28.12
C LEU A 83 -21.01 3.78 27.40
N SER A 84 -21.73 4.65 28.10
CA SER A 84 -22.81 5.47 27.57
C SER A 84 -22.20 6.57 26.71
N LEU A 85 -22.29 6.42 25.38
CA LEU A 85 -22.05 7.50 24.44
C LEU A 85 -23.41 8.04 24.02
N THR A 86 -23.63 9.33 24.29
CA THR A 86 -24.85 10.13 24.11
C THR A 86 -25.22 10.44 22.66
N GLN A 87 -24.69 9.70 21.68
CA GLN A 87 -25.02 9.87 20.27
C GLN A 87 -25.77 8.66 19.73
N PRO A 88 -26.73 8.85 18.81
CA PRO A 88 -27.46 7.73 18.21
C PRO A 88 -26.46 6.80 17.54
N LYS A 89 -26.43 5.54 18.00
CA LYS A 89 -25.59 4.46 17.45
C LYS A 89 -25.97 4.22 15.99
N LYS A 90 -25.37 4.95 15.05
CA LYS A 90 -25.16 4.43 13.70
C LYS A 90 -24.26 3.21 13.92
N THR A 91 -24.76 2.00 13.66
CA THR A 91 -23.98 0.76 13.80
C THR A 91 -22.82 0.85 12.81
N LEU A 92 -21.66 1.30 13.29
CA LEU A 92 -20.43 1.32 12.51
C LEU A 92 -20.00 -0.13 12.32
N ASN A 93 -20.04 -0.63 11.09
CA ASN A 93 -19.60 -1.99 10.77
C ASN A 93 -18.12 -1.97 10.38
N PHE A 94 -17.24 -2.40 11.30
CA PHE A 94 -15.81 -2.55 11.06
C PHE A 94 -15.38 -3.99 10.72
N GLU A 95 -16.30 -4.89 10.34
CA GLU A 95 -15.95 -6.23 9.83
C GLU A 95 -14.97 -6.14 8.66
N ARG A 96 -15.08 -5.07 7.85
CA ARG A 96 -14.18 -4.75 6.75
C ARG A 96 -13.35 -3.52 7.06
N THR A 97 -12.04 -3.63 6.84
CA THR A 97 -11.05 -2.58 7.12
C THR A 97 -10.53 -1.92 5.84
N THR A 98 -11.32 -1.98 4.77
CA THR A 98 -11.00 -1.34 3.49
C THR A 98 -11.33 0.15 3.51
N LEU A 99 -10.64 0.93 2.69
CA LEU A 99 -10.91 2.37 2.54
C LEU A 99 -12.37 2.65 2.22
N LEU A 100 -12.96 1.89 1.28
CA LEU A 100 -14.37 2.02 0.94
C LEU A 100 -15.29 1.88 2.16
N SER A 101 -15.04 0.87 3.00
CA SER A 101 -15.86 0.61 4.19
C SER A 101 -15.68 1.73 5.20
N LEU A 102 -14.45 2.21 5.37
CA LEU A 102 -14.10 3.29 6.27
C LEU A 102 -14.78 4.62 5.87
N VAL A 103 -14.71 4.97 4.59
CA VAL A 103 -15.36 6.16 4.04
C VAL A 103 -16.88 6.04 4.12
N LYS A 104 -17.45 4.87 3.84
CA LYS A 104 -18.89 4.66 3.98
C LYS A 104 -19.35 4.81 5.43
N ASN A 105 -18.60 4.28 6.39
CA ASN A 105 -18.94 4.35 7.81
C ASN A 105 -18.92 5.79 8.35
N PHE A 106 -17.85 6.54 8.07
CA PHE A 106 -17.61 7.86 8.66
C PHE A 106 -18.07 9.04 7.82
N CYS A 107 -18.15 8.89 6.50
CA CYS A 107 -18.54 9.95 5.59
C CYS A 107 -19.90 9.71 4.93
N ASP A 108 -20.48 8.52 5.07
CA ASP A 108 -21.69 8.07 4.37
C ASP A 108 -21.60 8.09 2.83
N VAL A 109 -20.37 8.16 2.31
CA VAL A 109 -20.07 8.17 0.87
C VAL A 109 -19.72 6.77 0.40
N SER A 110 -20.28 6.36 -0.74
CA SER A 110 -19.91 5.13 -1.43
C SER A 110 -18.89 5.45 -2.53
N LEU A 111 -17.63 5.03 -2.34
CA LEU A 111 -16.63 5.14 -3.40
C LEU A 111 -16.87 4.10 -4.49
N ASN A 112 -16.53 4.43 -5.73
CA ASN A 112 -16.52 3.47 -6.83
C ASN A 112 -15.31 2.51 -6.68
N LYS A 113 -15.38 1.30 -7.25
CA LYS A 113 -14.26 0.34 -7.37
C LYS A 113 -13.84 0.06 -8.81
N GLU A 114 -14.57 0.61 -9.78
CA GLU A 114 -14.46 0.29 -11.21
C GLU A 114 -13.05 0.48 -11.76
N PHE A 115 -12.31 1.47 -11.26
CA PHE A 115 -10.98 1.82 -11.78
C PHE A 115 -9.80 1.24 -10.98
N GLN A 116 -10.05 0.33 -10.03
CA GLN A 116 -8.99 -0.27 -9.22
C GLN A 116 -7.91 -0.96 -10.07
N THR A 117 -8.29 -1.54 -11.21
CA THR A 117 -7.39 -2.23 -12.15
C THR A 117 -7.21 -1.48 -13.48
N ALA A 118 -7.51 -0.19 -13.52
CA ALA A 118 -7.30 0.62 -14.72
C ALA A 118 -5.81 0.71 -15.10
N ASP A 119 -5.54 0.97 -16.37
CA ASP A 119 -4.19 1.37 -16.78
C ASP A 119 -3.91 2.81 -16.31
N TRP A 120 -3.17 2.91 -15.21
CA TRP A 120 -2.76 4.18 -14.61
C TRP A 120 -1.53 4.81 -15.27
N ALA A 121 -0.87 4.11 -16.20
CA ALA A 121 0.24 4.64 -16.97
C ALA A 121 -0.23 5.42 -18.22
N GLN A 122 -1.48 5.24 -18.66
CA GLN A 122 -2.04 5.93 -19.82
C GLN A 122 -1.97 7.46 -19.69
N ARG A 123 -1.71 8.16 -20.80
CA ARG A 123 -1.74 9.64 -20.87
C ARG A 123 -2.37 10.14 -22.18
N PRO A 124 -3.15 11.24 -22.15
CA PRO A 124 -3.56 12.01 -20.96
C PRO A 124 -4.50 11.18 -20.07
N LEU A 125 -4.47 11.43 -18.75
CA LEU A 125 -5.32 10.68 -17.81
C LEU A 125 -6.79 11.17 -17.95
N PRO A 126 -7.76 10.28 -18.27
CA PRO A 126 -9.15 10.66 -18.39
C PRO A 126 -9.71 11.31 -17.12
N HIS A 127 -10.69 12.21 -17.28
CA HIS A 127 -11.26 12.98 -16.17
C HIS A 127 -11.89 12.08 -15.10
N ASP A 128 -12.52 10.97 -15.48
CA ASP A 128 -13.11 10.02 -14.54
C ASP A 128 -12.04 9.32 -13.68
N LEU A 129 -10.87 9.02 -14.25
CA LEU A 129 -9.74 8.47 -13.50
C LEU A 129 -9.13 9.50 -12.54
N LEU A 130 -9.06 10.77 -12.95
CA LEU A 130 -8.63 11.87 -12.05
C LEU A 130 -9.57 12.02 -10.86
N ASN A 131 -10.89 12.01 -11.12
CA ASN A 131 -11.92 12.11 -10.09
C ASN A 131 -11.93 10.90 -9.15
N TYR A 132 -11.70 9.70 -9.71
CA TYR A 132 -11.53 8.49 -8.90
C TYR A 132 -10.30 8.57 -8.00
N ALA A 133 -9.13 8.88 -8.59
CA ALA A 133 -7.87 8.95 -7.85
C ALA A 133 -7.95 9.98 -6.70
N ALA A 134 -8.52 11.15 -6.95
CA ALA A 134 -8.68 12.17 -5.91
C ALA A 134 -9.49 11.68 -4.71
N GLN A 135 -10.48 10.80 -4.92
CA GLN A 135 -11.33 10.28 -3.85
C GLN A 135 -10.60 9.32 -2.88
N ASP A 136 -9.51 8.68 -3.31
CA ASP A 136 -8.75 7.77 -2.44
C ASP A 136 -8.13 8.49 -1.24
N THR A 137 -7.87 9.80 -1.35
CA THR A 137 -7.28 10.62 -0.28
C THR A 137 -8.21 11.71 0.25
N HIS A 138 -9.21 12.14 -0.53
CA HIS A 138 -10.11 13.23 -0.18
C HIS A 138 -10.77 13.09 1.20
N TYR A 139 -11.26 11.90 1.52
CA TYR A 139 -11.99 11.64 2.78
C TYR A 139 -11.08 11.20 3.93
N LEU A 140 -9.80 10.91 3.64
CA LEU A 140 -8.94 10.16 4.55
C LEU A 140 -8.63 10.93 5.84
N LEU A 141 -8.48 12.26 5.76
CA LEU A 141 -8.27 13.12 6.92
C LEU A 141 -9.51 13.19 7.82
N LYS A 142 -10.72 13.14 7.25
CA LYS A 142 -11.98 13.05 8.03
C LYS A 142 -12.11 11.68 8.70
N CYS A 143 -11.77 10.61 7.99
CA CYS A 143 -11.72 9.27 8.58
C CYS A 143 -10.70 9.20 9.73
N TYR A 144 -9.55 9.84 9.60
CA TYR A 144 -8.56 9.96 10.68
C TYR A 144 -9.16 10.63 11.93
N ASP A 145 -9.85 11.77 11.77
CA ASP A 145 -10.44 12.49 12.91
C ASP A 145 -11.42 11.59 13.67
N HIS A 146 -12.33 10.94 12.95
CA HIS A 146 -13.32 10.04 13.56
C HIS A 146 -12.68 8.81 14.22
N LEU A 147 -11.69 8.18 13.57
CA LEU A 147 -10.96 7.04 14.16
C LEU A 147 -10.27 7.47 15.46
N ARG A 148 -9.58 8.62 15.44
CA ARG A 148 -8.88 9.16 16.60
C ARG A 148 -9.87 9.44 17.75
N GLU A 149 -11.00 10.07 17.47
CA GLU A 149 -12.04 10.34 18.47
C GLU A 149 -12.62 9.05 19.07
N GLU A 150 -12.96 8.06 18.25
CA GLU A 150 -13.49 6.77 18.71
C GLU A 150 -12.48 6.00 19.58
N ILE A 151 -11.20 6.01 19.20
CA ILE A 151 -10.14 5.34 19.98
C ILE A 151 -9.91 6.06 21.30
N LEU A 152 -9.80 7.40 21.29
CA LEU A 152 -9.64 8.19 22.51
C LEU A 152 -10.84 8.07 23.45
N GLY A 153 -12.05 7.95 22.93
CA GLY A 153 -13.25 7.74 23.73
C GLY A 153 -13.31 6.39 24.42
N ARG A 154 -12.50 5.41 23.99
CA ARG A 154 -12.52 4.04 24.50
C ARG A 154 -11.27 3.70 25.32
N LYS A 155 -10.10 3.81 24.69
CA LYS A 155 -8.81 3.43 25.25
C LYS A 155 -7.70 4.37 24.72
N PRO A 156 -7.50 5.54 25.35
CA PRO A 156 -6.58 6.57 24.89
C PRO A 156 -5.14 6.10 24.65
N GLU A 157 -4.63 5.23 25.53
CA GLU A 157 -3.25 4.73 25.48
C GLU A 157 -2.95 3.94 24.19
N THR A 158 -3.97 3.35 23.58
CA THR A 158 -3.84 2.58 22.33
C THR A 158 -3.62 3.48 21.11
N LEU A 159 -3.87 4.79 21.21
CA LEU A 159 -3.55 5.71 20.12
C LEU A 159 -2.05 5.75 19.84
N LEU A 160 -1.21 5.73 20.88
CA LEU A 160 0.26 5.71 20.73
C LEU A 160 0.73 4.40 20.11
N GLU A 161 0.15 3.27 20.52
CA GLU A 161 0.45 1.95 19.96
C GLU A 161 0.24 1.93 18.44
N ILE A 162 -0.81 2.59 17.92
CA ILE A 162 -1.07 2.68 16.47
C ILE A 162 0.04 3.45 15.73
N TYR A 163 0.56 4.55 16.31
CA TYR A 163 1.67 5.29 15.73
C TYR A 163 2.97 4.49 15.76
N ASP A 164 3.22 3.77 16.86
CA ASP A 164 4.39 2.92 17.02
C ASP A 164 4.37 1.73 16.04
N ASP A 165 3.20 1.10 15.85
CA ASP A 165 3.00 0.03 14.88
C ASP A 165 3.25 0.49 13.44
N ALA A 166 2.81 1.70 13.09
CA ALA A 166 3.10 2.28 11.79
C ALA A 166 4.62 2.47 11.62
N CYS A 167 5.28 3.08 12.60
CA CYS A 167 6.74 3.24 12.59
C CYS A 167 7.47 1.90 12.45
N PHE A 168 7.09 0.89 13.24
CA PHE A 168 7.69 -0.44 13.21
C PHE A 168 7.48 -1.13 11.85
N SER A 169 6.27 -1.04 11.31
CA SER A 169 5.91 -1.62 10.00
C SER A 169 6.76 -1.02 8.89
N LEU A 170 6.97 0.30 8.89
CA LEU A 170 7.83 0.98 7.93
C LEU A 170 9.30 0.60 8.11
N ALA A 171 9.80 0.56 9.35
CA ALA A 171 11.18 0.19 9.65
C ALA A 171 11.50 -1.26 9.24
N LYS A 172 10.54 -2.19 9.40
CA LYS A 172 10.71 -3.59 9.00
C LYS A 172 11.00 -3.75 7.50
N GLN A 173 10.48 -2.87 6.67
CA GLN A 173 10.71 -2.91 5.22
C GLN A 173 12.13 -2.51 4.81
N LEU A 174 12.85 -1.79 5.66
CA LEU A 174 14.23 -1.38 5.40
C LEU A 174 15.22 -2.54 5.61
N ARG A 175 14.77 -3.66 6.21
CA ARG A 175 15.64 -4.80 6.50
C ARG A 175 15.96 -5.56 5.21
N PRO A 176 17.25 -5.85 4.92
CA PRO A 176 17.60 -6.68 3.78
C PRO A 176 16.98 -8.08 3.94
N LYS A 177 16.38 -8.61 2.87
CA LYS A 177 15.92 -10.00 2.86
C LYS A 177 17.14 -10.91 2.98
N LYS A 178 17.14 -11.82 3.96
CA LYS A 178 18.21 -12.82 4.09
C LYS A 178 18.27 -13.64 2.78
N PRO A 179 19.47 -13.88 2.22
CA PRO A 179 19.61 -14.78 1.09
C PRO A 179 19.11 -16.17 1.48
N THR A 180 18.24 -16.75 0.64
CA THR A 180 17.79 -18.13 0.81
C THR A 180 18.96 -19.08 0.57
N SER A 181 19.27 -19.92 1.56
CA SER A 181 20.46 -20.79 1.60
C SER A 181 20.34 -22.08 0.78
N HIS A 182 19.40 -22.16 -0.16
CA HIS A 182 19.19 -23.36 -0.98
C HIS A 182 19.73 -23.14 -2.38
N SER A 183 20.61 -24.03 -2.81
CA SER A 183 20.98 -24.21 -4.20
C SER A 183 19.73 -24.56 -4.99
N PRO A 184 19.31 -23.74 -5.97
CA PRO A 184 18.06 -23.95 -6.68
C PRO A 184 18.13 -25.23 -7.53
N ASP A 185 17.06 -26.00 -7.53
CA ASP A 185 16.78 -26.99 -8.57
C ASP A 185 16.65 -26.31 -9.94
N ILE A 186 16.44 -27.09 -11.00
CA ILE A 186 16.37 -26.56 -12.37
C ILE A 186 15.22 -25.57 -12.54
N ALA A 187 14.07 -25.85 -11.93
CA ALA A 187 12.98 -24.88 -11.88
C ALA A 187 13.45 -23.57 -11.25
N GLY A 188 14.16 -23.62 -10.11
CA GLY A 188 14.76 -22.46 -9.46
C GLY A 188 15.80 -21.73 -10.31
N GLN A 189 16.57 -22.44 -11.16
CA GLN A 189 17.50 -21.82 -12.11
C GLN A 189 16.74 -21.10 -13.23
N ILE A 190 15.69 -21.71 -13.79
CA ILE A 190 14.82 -21.07 -14.79
C ILE A 190 14.12 -19.84 -14.17
N TYR A 191 13.63 -19.95 -12.93
CA TYR A 191 13.07 -18.82 -12.19
C TYR A 191 14.09 -17.68 -12.03
N LYS A 192 15.36 -17.99 -11.73
CA LYS A 192 16.43 -16.98 -11.65
C LYS A 192 16.76 -16.35 -12.99
N ALA A 193 16.88 -17.14 -14.06
CA ALA A 193 17.12 -16.64 -15.41
C ALA A 193 15.98 -15.72 -15.87
N ARG A 194 14.73 -16.11 -15.64
CA ARG A 194 13.55 -15.29 -15.92
C ARG A 194 13.57 -13.96 -15.20
N VAL A 195 13.92 -13.95 -13.90
CA VAL A 195 14.07 -12.70 -13.14
C VAL A 195 15.18 -11.83 -13.71
N THR A 196 16.27 -12.44 -14.22
CA THR A 196 17.38 -11.70 -14.84
C THR A 196 16.94 -11.05 -16.15
N VAL A 197 16.26 -11.78 -17.03
CA VAL A 197 15.72 -11.25 -18.29
C VAL A 197 14.71 -10.13 -18.03
N ALA A 198 13.75 -10.36 -17.13
CA ALA A 198 12.76 -9.35 -16.76
C ALA A 198 13.40 -8.06 -16.21
N ARG A 199 14.49 -8.18 -15.44
CA ARG A 199 15.27 -7.02 -14.98
C ARG A 199 15.95 -6.25 -16.11
N VAL A 200 16.49 -6.97 -17.11
CA VAL A 200 17.15 -6.34 -18.27
C VAL A 200 16.13 -5.61 -19.14
N LEU A 201 14.94 -6.17 -19.28
CA LEU A 201 13.86 -5.59 -20.09
C LEU A 201 13.04 -4.54 -19.33
N ASP A 202 13.25 -4.37 -18.02
CA ASP A 202 12.39 -3.58 -17.11
C ASP A 202 10.90 -3.96 -17.19
N GLU A 203 10.65 -5.24 -17.42
CA GLU A 203 9.31 -5.78 -17.64
C GLU A 203 8.83 -6.60 -16.44
N ASN A 204 7.52 -6.81 -16.36
CA ASN A 204 6.98 -7.74 -15.38
C ASN A 204 7.41 -9.17 -15.74
N VAL A 205 7.90 -9.90 -14.75
CA VAL A 205 8.34 -11.30 -14.86
C VAL A 205 7.30 -12.20 -15.55
N ARG A 206 6.00 -11.93 -15.36
CA ARG A 206 4.90 -12.68 -15.97
C ARG A 206 4.66 -12.35 -17.45
N GLU A 207 4.95 -11.12 -17.85
CA GLU A 207 4.85 -10.66 -19.25
C GLU A 207 6.02 -11.20 -20.07
N CYS A 208 7.23 -11.25 -19.47
CA CYS A 208 8.38 -11.88 -20.12
C CYS A 208 8.17 -13.38 -20.36
N PHE A 209 7.69 -14.09 -19.34
CA PHE A 209 7.51 -15.54 -19.41
C PHE A 209 6.53 -16.08 -18.34
N PRO A 210 5.33 -16.57 -18.74
CA PRO A 210 4.31 -17.06 -17.82
C PRO A 210 4.78 -18.20 -16.92
N SER A 211 4.28 -18.25 -15.69
CA SER A 211 4.71 -19.28 -14.71
C SER A 211 4.30 -20.71 -15.08
N ASN A 212 3.26 -20.88 -15.91
CA ASN A 212 2.86 -22.20 -16.39
C ASN A 212 3.90 -22.76 -17.37
N ASP A 213 4.51 -21.90 -18.17
CA ASP A 213 5.52 -22.28 -19.15
C ASP A 213 6.86 -22.60 -18.49
N VAL A 214 7.19 -21.96 -17.34
CA VAL A 214 8.36 -22.33 -16.53
C VAL A 214 8.29 -23.78 -16.06
N LYS A 215 7.11 -24.22 -15.60
CA LYS A 215 6.90 -25.60 -15.16
C LYS A 215 6.93 -26.57 -16.33
N ALA A 216 6.25 -26.24 -17.41
CA ALA A 216 6.22 -27.05 -18.63
C ALA A 216 7.64 -27.22 -19.22
N ILE A 217 8.47 -26.18 -19.22
CA ILE A 217 9.87 -26.26 -19.66
C ILE A 217 10.72 -27.08 -18.68
N ALA A 218 10.54 -26.88 -17.37
CA ALA A 218 11.27 -27.66 -16.38
C ALA A 218 10.95 -29.18 -16.47
N GLU A 219 9.70 -29.52 -16.77
CA GLU A 219 9.23 -30.89 -16.99
C GLU A 219 9.66 -31.45 -18.35
N ALA A 220 9.59 -30.65 -19.42
CA ALA A 220 9.91 -31.07 -20.79
C ALA A 220 11.41 -31.27 -21.04
N LEU A 221 12.27 -30.59 -20.29
CA LEU A 221 13.70 -30.58 -20.57
C LEU A 221 14.46 -31.81 -20.05
N ASP A 222 13.94 -32.62 -19.10
CA ASP A 222 14.67 -33.70 -18.36
C ASP A 222 16.14 -33.35 -18.05
N ILE A 223 16.45 -32.06 -17.92
CA ILE A 223 17.82 -31.59 -17.72
C ILE A 223 18.23 -32.08 -16.35
N ARG A 224 19.47 -32.55 -16.21
CA ARG A 224 20.00 -33.04 -14.93
C ARG A 224 21.15 -32.19 -14.40
N ASN A 225 21.66 -31.22 -15.18
CA ASN A 225 22.70 -30.28 -14.74
C ASN A 225 22.79 -28.97 -15.55
N GLU A 226 23.48 -27.99 -14.95
CA GLU A 226 23.67 -26.61 -15.38
C GLU A 226 24.36 -26.42 -16.75
N LYS A 227 25.16 -27.39 -17.20
CA LYS A 227 25.89 -27.28 -18.49
C LYS A 227 24.97 -27.32 -19.71
N GLN A 228 23.79 -27.93 -19.60
CA GLN A 228 22.84 -28.04 -20.71
C GLN A 228 22.06 -26.74 -20.95
N ILE A 229 21.93 -25.88 -19.92
CA ILE A 229 21.18 -24.61 -20.01
C ILE A 229 22.02 -23.53 -20.71
N LEU A 230 23.34 -23.51 -20.51
CA LEU A 230 24.24 -22.51 -21.11
C LEU A 230 24.54 -22.72 -22.61
N ALA A 231 24.02 -23.79 -23.20
CA ALA A 231 24.24 -24.16 -24.61
C ALA A 231 23.04 -23.83 -25.52
N LEU A 232 21.95 -23.29 -24.96
CA LEU A 232 20.77 -22.76 -25.67
C LEU A 232 20.89 -21.25 -25.79
#